data_AF-A0A7S3GGE9-F1
#
_entry.id   AF-A0A7S3GGE9-F1
#
_cell.length_a   1.000
_cell.length_b   1.000
_cell.length_c   1.000
_cell.angle_alpha   90.00
_cell.angle_beta   90.00
_cell.angle_gamma   90.00
#
_symmetry.space_group_name_H-M   'P 1'
#
loop_
_entity.id
_entity.type
_entity.pdbx_description
1 polymer ?
#
loop_
_entity_poly.entity_id
_entity_poly.type
_entity_poly.pdbx_seq_one_letter_code
_entity_poly.pdbx_strand_id
1 'polypeptide(L)'
;MCRQRLTLTFLFGIAILATRSFVTADIPAHCLHDDVLGVWDFFLQPTAEAFGGECWSEDVLPSERFQVSLKRFGREGCAIVCVNLSSSSPNVAVARDGAIGTWTMVYDQGFEVNVAGRSFFLFSQYHVGKGQRSA
;
A
#
# COMPACT_ATOMS: atom_id res chain seq x y z
N MET A 1 -25.40 35.34 36.09
CA MET A 1 -25.29 33.92 35.66
C MET A 1 -25.02 33.70 34.16
N CYS A 2 -25.29 34.68 33.27
CA CYS A 2 -25.03 34.53 31.82
C CYS A 2 -23.53 34.53 31.44
N ARG A 3 -22.72 35.36 32.11
CA ARG A 3 -21.30 35.58 31.76
C ARG A 3 -20.35 34.44 32.14
N GLN A 4 -20.64 33.64 33.18
CA GLN A 4 -19.83 32.49 33.60
C GLN A 4 -19.98 31.25 32.71
N ARG A 5 -21.17 31.05 32.12
CA ARG A 5 -21.41 29.93 31.19
C ARG A 5 -20.66 30.10 29.87
N LEU A 6 -20.49 31.35 29.42
CA LEU A 6 -19.76 31.67 28.20
C LEU A 6 -18.25 31.40 28.35
N THR A 7 -17.66 31.73 29.50
CA THR A 7 -16.23 31.52 29.77
C THR A 7 -15.86 30.03 29.90
N LEU A 8 -16.70 29.24 30.57
CA LEU A 8 -16.48 27.80 30.74
C LEU A 8 -16.54 27.06 29.40
N THR A 9 -17.47 27.44 28.52
CA THR A 9 -17.58 26.85 27.18
C THR A 9 -16.38 27.20 26.31
N PHE A 10 -15.87 28.43 26.41
CA PHE A 10 -14.69 28.88 25.67
C PHE A 10 -13.41 28.17 26.14
N LEU A 11 -13.23 28.01 27.45
CA LEU A 11 -12.09 27.28 28.02
C LEU A 11 -12.14 25.79 27.67
N PHE A 12 -13.33 25.18 27.64
CA PHE A 12 -13.51 23.80 27.19
C PHE A 12 -13.19 23.64 25.70
N GLY A 13 -13.58 24.61 24.86
CA GLY A 13 -13.21 24.63 23.44
C GLY A 13 -11.70 24.73 23.22
N ILE A 14 -11.01 25.60 23.96
CA ILE A 14 -9.54 25.70 23.91
C ILE A 14 -8.87 24.41 24.38
N ALA A 15 -9.39 23.76 25.43
CA ALA A 15 -8.86 22.50 25.91
C ALA A 15 -8.96 21.37 24.86
N ILE A 16 -10.07 21.30 24.11
CA ILE A 16 -10.25 20.33 23.00
C ILE A 16 -9.30 20.62 21.83
N LEU A 17 -9.05 21.90 21.52
CA LEU A 17 -8.09 22.30 20.49
C LEU A 17 -6.64 22.01 20.90
N ALA A 18 -6.32 22.08 22.20
CA ALA A 18 -5.00 21.79 22.75
C ALA A 18 -4.67 20.28 22.77
N THR A 19 -5.67 19.40 22.69
CA THR A 19 -5.47 17.93 22.65
C THR A 19 -5.27 17.36 21.25
N ARG A 20 -4.94 18.17 20.23
CA ARG A 20 -4.65 17.65 18.89
C ARG A 20 -3.34 16.88 18.89
N SER A 21 -3.44 15.55 18.87
CA SER A 21 -2.36 14.65 18.48
C SER A 21 -1.89 15.03 17.07
N PHE A 22 -0.58 15.24 16.90
CA PHE A 22 0.02 15.38 15.59
C PHE A 22 -0.18 14.06 14.83
N VAL A 23 -1.13 14.04 13.90
CA VAL A 23 -1.32 12.91 12.99
C VAL A 23 -0.31 13.08 11.86
N THR A 24 0.72 12.24 11.84
CA THR A 24 1.56 12.04 10.66
C THR A 24 0.91 10.94 9.84
N ALA A 25 0.12 11.31 8.84
CA ALA A 25 -0.70 10.34 8.09
C ALA A 25 0.06 9.69 6.92
N ASP A 26 1.17 10.27 6.48
CA ASP A 26 1.87 9.86 5.25
C ASP A 26 3.09 8.98 5.55
N ILE A 27 3.37 8.05 4.64
CA ILE A 27 4.61 7.27 4.64
C ILE A 27 5.73 8.08 3.95
N PRO A 28 7.01 7.85 4.27
CA PRO A 28 8.13 8.64 3.73
C PRO A 28 8.49 8.26 2.28
N ALA A 29 7.59 7.62 1.55
CA ALA A 29 7.76 7.31 0.14
C ALA A 29 7.49 8.55 -0.72
N HIS A 30 8.22 8.67 -1.84
CA HIS A 30 8.00 9.70 -2.86
C HIS A 30 8.30 9.08 -4.24
N CYS A 31 7.49 8.11 -4.65
CA CYS A 31 7.63 7.44 -5.95
C CYS A 31 6.90 8.23 -7.03
N LEU A 32 7.59 8.51 -8.13
CA LEU A 32 6.99 9.16 -9.28
C LEU A 32 6.20 8.15 -10.11
N HIS A 33 5.31 8.66 -10.96
CA HIS A 33 4.54 7.85 -11.88
C HIS A 33 5.41 6.92 -12.74
N ASP A 34 6.54 7.43 -13.24
CA ASP A 34 7.45 6.67 -14.10
C ASP A 34 8.22 5.58 -13.34
N ASP A 35 8.35 5.70 -12.01
CA ASP A 35 8.95 4.65 -11.16
C ASP A 35 8.04 3.43 -11.01
N VAL A 36 6.73 3.58 -11.28
CA VAL A 36 5.73 2.50 -11.16
C VAL A 36 5.52 1.76 -12.49
N LEU A 37 5.90 2.34 -13.63
CA LEU A 37 5.72 1.71 -14.93
C LEU A 37 6.56 0.44 -15.10
N GLY A 38 6.02 -0.54 -15.85
CA GLY A 38 6.73 -1.77 -16.18
C GLY A 38 6.06 -3.04 -15.65
N VAL A 39 6.85 -4.11 -15.55
CA VAL A 39 6.35 -5.45 -15.22
C VAL A 39 6.47 -5.70 -13.71
N TRP A 40 5.34 -6.07 -13.10
CA TRP A 40 5.22 -6.42 -11.69
C TRP A 40 4.77 -7.87 -11.52
N ASP A 41 5.33 -8.55 -10.52
CA ASP A 41 4.90 -9.86 -10.06
C ASP A 41 4.29 -9.72 -8.66
N PHE A 42 2.97 -9.90 -8.55
CA PHE A 42 2.28 -9.89 -7.25
C PHE A 42 2.27 -11.29 -6.65
N PHE A 43 2.96 -11.47 -5.53
CA PHE A 43 2.99 -12.71 -4.79
C PHE A 43 1.82 -12.75 -3.80
N LEU A 44 0.91 -13.69 -4.01
CA LEU A 44 -0.27 -13.86 -3.16
C LEU A 44 -0.10 -15.10 -2.28
N GLN A 45 -0.39 -14.93 -0.99
CA GLN A 45 -0.59 -16.07 -0.10
C GLN A 45 -1.95 -16.76 -0.40
N PRO A 46 -2.11 -18.05 -0.06
CA PRO A 46 -3.41 -18.71 -0.03
C PRO A 46 -4.43 -17.89 0.77
N THR A 47 -5.71 -17.99 0.39
CA THR A 47 -6.81 -17.05 0.71
C THR A 47 -6.88 -16.54 2.16
N ALA A 48 -7.41 -15.31 2.28
CA ALA A 48 -7.63 -14.56 3.53
C ALA A 48 -8.46 -15.30 4.61
N GLU A 49 -9.18 -16.37 4.24
CA GLU A 49 -9.88 -17.24 5.20
C GLU A 49 -8.90 -17.91 6.17
N ALA A 50 -7.64 -18.09 5.77
CA ALA A 50 -6.60 -18.71 6.60
C ALA A 50 -5.98 -17.76 7.65
N PHE A 51 -6.13 -16.43 7.51
CA PHE A 51 -5.38 -15.44 8.33
C PHE A 51 -6.23 -14.24 8.79
N GLY A 52 -7.57 -14.36 8.81
CA GLY A 52 -8.42 -13.34 9.42
C GLY A 52 -8.44 -11.98 8.72
N GLY A 53 -7.98 -11.91 7.46
CA GLY A 53 -7.94 -10.66 6.67
C GLY A 53 -6.77 -9.73 6.98
N GLU A 54 -5.79 -10.17 7.79
CA GLU A 54 -4.60 -9.37 8.08
C GLU A 54 -3.57 -9.48 6.93
N CYS A 55 -3.14 -8.35 6.39
CA CYS A 55 -2.12 -8.26 5.35
C CYS A 55 -0.70 -8.08 5.92
N TRP A 56 -0.54 -8.26 7.24
CA TRP A 56 0.72 -8.15 7.96
C TRP A 56 1.04 -9.49 8.62
N SER A 57 2.17 -10.09 8.26
CA SER A 57 2.73 -11.25 8.95
C SER A 57 4.25 -11.13 8.95
N GLU A 58 4.88 -11.56 10.05
CA GLU A 58 6.35 -11.60 10.20
C GLU A 58 7.03 -12.44 9.09
N ASP A 59 6.28 -13.36 8.47
CA ASP A 59 6.74 -14.23 7.39
C ASP A 59 6.61 -13.60 5.98
N VAL A 60 6.14 -12.36 5.87
CA VAL A 60 5.84 -11.67 4.58
C VAL A 60 7.05 -10.94 3.98
N LEU A 61 8.17 -10.87 4.71
CA LEU A 61 9.40 -10.37 4.10
C LEU A 61 9.84 -11.37 3.02
N PRO A 62 10.15 -10.92 1.79
CA PRO A 62 10.79 -11.75 0.79
C PRO A 62 12.25 -11.95 1.20
N SER A 63 12.47 -12.59 2.36
CA SER A 63 13.75 -13.20 2.64
C SER A 63 14.00 -14.24 1.55
N GLU A 64 15.26 -14.52 1.24
CA GLU A 64 15.60 -15.56 0.26
C GLU A 64 14.93 -16.92 0.56
N ARG A 65 14.43 -17.13 1.79
CA ARG A 65 13.61 -18.28 2.19
C ARG A 65 12.22 -18.32 1.54
N PHE A 66 11.62 -17.19 1.18
CA PHE A 66 10.34 -17.11 0.48
C PHE A 66 10.47 -17.65 -0.95
N GLN A 67 11.52 -17.24 -1.68
CA GLN A 67 11.81 -17.78 -3.02
C GLN A 67 12.15 -19.28 -3.00
N VAL A 68 12.83 -19.77 -1.95
CA VAL A 68 13.17 -21.19 -1.78
C VAL A 68 11.95 -22.04 -1.41
N SER A 69 10.99 -21.49 -0.67
CA SER A 69 9.75 -22.21 -0.33
C SER A 69 8.82 -22.37 -1.54
N LEU A 70 8.82 -21.43 -2.49
CA LEU A 70 8.04 -21.54 -3.73
C LEU A 70 8.51 -22.68 -4.65
N LYS A 71 9.81 -23.02 -4.64
CA LYS A 71 10.35 -24.16 -5.41
C LYS A 71 10.12 -25.52 -4.73
N ARG A 72 9.97 -25.55 -3.39
CA ARG A 72 9.83 -26.79 -2.62
C ARG A 72 8.42 -27.37 -2.66
N PHE A 73 7.40 -26.56 -2.91
CA PHE A 73 6.01 -26.99 -2.77
C PHE A 73 5.36 -27.58 -4.02
N GLY A 74 5.98 -27.51 -5.21
CA GLY A 74 5.63 -28.38 -6.34
C GLY A 74 4.15 -28.54 -6.73
N ARG A 75 3.25 -27.65 -6.28
CA ARG A 75 1.81 -27.61 -6.55
C ARG A 75 1.18 -26.32 -5.98
N GLU A 76 0.55 -25.57 -6.87
CA GLU A 76 -0.68 -24.76 -6.69
C GLU A 76 -0.93 -24.16 -5.31
N GLY A 77 -0.34 -23.00 -5.02
CA GLY A 77 -0.62 -22.30 -3.75
C GLY A 77 -0.02 -20.90 -3.58
N CYS A 78 0.71 -20.38 -4.58
CA CYS A 78 1.07 -18.96 -4.63
C CYS A 78 0.62 -18.47 -6.00
N ALA A 79 -0.50 -17.75 -6.04
CA ALA A 79 -1.01 -17.18 -7.27
C ALA A 79 -0.17 -15.95 -7.61
N ILE A 80 0.92 -16.15 -8.36
CA ILE A 80 1.70 -15.04 -8.89
C ILE A 80 0.85 -14.36 -9.98
N VAL A 81 0.52 -13.08 -9.79
CA VAL A 81 -0.17 -12.29 -10.80
C VAL A 81 0.86 -11.37 -11.45
N CYS A 82 1.24 -11.67 -12.69
CA CYS A 82 2.13 -10.82 -13.47
C CYS A 82 1.32 -9.76 -14.20
N VAL A 83 1.67 -8.48 -14.05
CA VAL A 83 1.02 -7.36 -14.73
C VAL A 83 2.04 -6.44 -15.36
N ASN A 84 1.77 -5.97 -16.57
CA ASN A 84 2.54 -4.91 -17.23
C ASN A 84 1.73 -3.61 -17.16
N LEU A 85 2.30 -2.61 -16.50
CA LEU A 85 1.71 -1.28 -16.31
C LEU A 85 2.31 -0.31 -17.33
N SER A 86 1.43 0.38 -18.04
CA SER A 86 1.80 1.37 -19.05
C SER A 86 1.04 2.68 -18.87
N SER A 87 1.67 3.79 -19.26
CA SER A 87 1.11 5.14 -19.21
C SER A 87 0.14 5.45 -20.36
N SER A 88 -0.15 4.47 -21.23
CA SER A 88 -1.10 4.67 -22.32
C SER A 88 -2.48 4.96 -21.75
N SER A 89 -3.12 6.04 -22.19
CA SER A 89 -4.48 6.39 -21.77
C SER A 89 -5.42 5.19 -21.92
N PRO A 90 -6.14 4.74 -20.87
CA PRO A 90 -6.37 5.38 -19.57
C PRO A 90 -5.56 4.75 -18.40
N ASN A 91 -4.23 4.64 -18.52
CA ASN A 91 -3.34 3.87 -17.63
C ASN A 91 -3.65 2.37 -17.68
N VAL A 92 -3.15 1.69 -18.71
CA VAL A 92 -3.48 0.29 -19.02
C VAL A 92 -2.62 -0.68 -18.21
N ALA A 93 -3.27 -1.67 -17.61
CA ALA A 93 -2.66 -2.83 -16.98
C ALA A 93 -2.97 -4.10 -17.80
N VAL A 94 -1.94 -4.88 -18.16
CA VAL A 94 -2.10 -6.13 -18.93
C VAL A 94 -1.56 -7.30 -18.14
N ALA A 95 -2.41 -8.27 -17.82
CA ALA A 95 -2.01 -9.52 -17.18
C ALA A 95 -1.43 -10.53 -18.19
N ARG A 96 -0.68 -11.52 -17.69
CA ARG A 96 -0.03 -12.55 -18.54
C ARG A 96 -1.00 -13.39 -19.36
N ASP A 97 -2.22 -13.60 -18.87
CA ASP A 97 -3.30 -14.31 -19.58
C ASP A 97 -4.00 -13.45 -20.64
N GLY A 98 -3.56 -12.20 -20.82
CA GLY A 98 -4.14 -11.25 -21.77
C GLY A 98 -5.30 -10.44 -21.20
N ALA A 99 -5.68 -10.61 -19.92
CA ALA A 99 -6.69 -9.77 -19.31
C ALA A 99 -6.21 -8.31 -19.25
N ILE A 100 -7.06 -7.40 -19.72
CA ILE A 100 -6.79 -5.96 -19.77
C ILE A 100 -7.59 -5.29 -18.66
N GLY A 101 -6.94 -4.34 -17.98
CA GLY A 101 -7.55 -3.51 -16.97
C GLY A 101 -6.87 -2.15 -16.88
N THR A 102 -7.00 -1.50 -15.72
CA THR A 102 -6.49 -0.15 -15.48
C THR A 102 -5.71 -0.09 -14.19
N TRP A 103 -4.82 0.89 -14.08
CA TRP A 103 -4.12 1.19 -12.85
C TRP A 103 -4.11 2.69 -12.57
N THR A 104 -3.88 3.07 -11.32
CA THR A 104 -3.75 4.47 -10.93
C THR A 104 -2.76 4.63 -9.79
N MET A 105 -2.03 5.73 -9.79
CA MET A 105 -1.26 6.15 -8.62
C MET A 105 -2.20 6.54 -7.48
N VAL A 106 -1.76 6.28 -6.26
CA VAL A 106 -2.28 6.88 -5.03
C VAL A 106 -1.23 7.88 -4.57
N TYR A 107 -1.32 9.08 -5.15
CA TYR A 107 -0.30 10.13 -5.04
C TYR A 107 1.10 9.57 -5.32
N ASP A 108 2.06 9.73 -4.41
CA ASP A 108 3.42 9.18 -4.47
C ASP A 108 3.64 8.02 -3.47
N GLN A 109 2.56 7.58 -2.82
CA GLN A 109 2.58 6.67 -1.68
C GLN A 109 2.39 5.20 -2.11
N GLY A 110 1.74 4.97 -3.25
CA GLY A 110 1.42 3.63 -3.74
C GLY A 110 0.62 3.69 -5.03
N PHE A 111 0.07 2.55 -5.43
CA PHE A 111 -0.76 2.45 -6.62
C PHE A 111 -1.79 1.32 -6.50
N GLU A 112 -2.87 1.47 -7.26
CA GLU A 112 -3.96 0.50 -7.37
C GLU A 112 -3.98 -0.09 -8.78
N VAL A 113 -4.14 -1.42 -8.89
CA VAL A 113 -4.25 -2.15 -10.16
C VAL A 113 -5.55 -2.94 -10.17
N ASN A 114 -6.36 -2.71 -11.19
CA ASN A 114 -7.63 -3.41 -11.43
C ASN A 114 -7.50 -4.25 -12.70
N VAL A 115 -7.42 -5.57 -12.57
CA VAL A 115 -7.24 -6.50 -13.70
C VAL A 115 -7.80 -7.89 -13.39
N ALA A 116 -8.27 -8.62 -14.41
CA ALA A 116 -8.81 -9.98 -14.28
C ALA A 116 -9.90 -10.12 -13.18
N GLY A 117 -10.74 -9.08 -13.03
CA GLY A 117 -11.80 -9.04 -12.02
C GLY A 117 -11.34 -8.88 -10.57
N ARG A 118 -10.07 -8.49 -10.35
CA ARG A 118 -9.47 -8.31 -9.02
C ARG A 118 -8.88 -6.90 -8.89
N SER A 119 -8.90 -6.39 -7.65
CA SER A 119 -8.29 -5.11 -7.27
C SER A 119 -7.11 -5.38 -6.34
N PHE A 120 -5.97 -4.79 -6.66
CA PHE A 120 -4.74 -4.85 -5.87
C PHE A 120 -4.35 -3.44 -5.46
N PHE A 121 -4.05 -3.24 -4.17
CA PHE A 121 -3.50 -2.00 -3.67
C PHE A 121 -2.25 -2.29 -2.86
N LEU A 122 -1.21 -1.48 -3.07
CA LEU A 122 0.04 -1.61 -2.35
C LEU A 122 0.73 -0.26 -2.21
N PHE A 123 1.38 -0.08 -1.05
CA PHE A 123 2.24 1.05 -0.78
C PHE A 123 3.63 0.81 -1.38
N SER A 124 4.28 1.89 -1.79
CA SER A 124 5.68 1.88 -2.18
C SER A 124 6.57 1.52 -0.99
N GLN A 125 7.54 0.64 -1.21
CA GLN A 125 8.48 0.24 -0.17
C GLN A 125 9.36 1.43 0.25
N TYR A 126 9.58 1.56 1.56
CA TYR A 126 10.55 2.50 2.12
C TYR A 126 11.31 1.85 3.28
N HIS A 127 12.50 2.37 3.57
CA HIS A 127 13.29 1.97 4.73
C HIS A 127 13.51 3.17 5.65
N VAL A 128 13.22 2.99 6.94
CA VAL A 128 13.50 4.03 7.95
C VAL A 128 14.97 3.92 8.34
N GLY A 129 15.83 4.62 7.60
CA GLY A 129 17.25 4.79 7.95
C GLY A 129 17.49 6.07 8.77
N LYS A 130 18.58 6.11 9.55
CA LYS A 130 19.12 7.39 10.04
C LYS A 130 19.64 8.14 8.81
N GLY A 131 19.01 9.27 8.46
CA GLY A 131 19.22 9.96 7.19
C GLY A 131 20.70 10.17 6.82
N GLN A 132 21.17 9.42 5.82
CA GLN A 132 22.29 9.84 4.99
C GLN A 132 21.69 10.35 3.69
N ARG A 133 21.83 11.66 3.47
CA ARG A 133 21.58 12.24 2.15
C ARG A 133 22.64 11.66 1.21
N SER A 134 22.22 10.79 0.30
CA SER A 134 23.04 10.44 -0.86
C SER A 134 23.24 11.71 -1.68
N ALA A 135 24.51 12.11 -1.80
CA ALA A 135 24.95 13.19 -2.66
C ALA A 135 24.87 12.80 -4.14
#